data_AF-A0A1S1RLU2-F1
#
_entry.id   AF-A0A1S1RLU2-F1
#
_cell.length_a   1.000
_cell.length_b   1.000
_cell.length_c   1.000
_cell.angle_alpha   90.00
_cell.angle_beta   90.00
_cell.angle_gamma   90.00
#
_symmetry.space_group_name_H-M   'P 1'
#
loop_
_entity.id
_entity.type
_entity.pdbx_description
1 polymer ?
#
loop_
_entity_poly.entity_id
_entity_poly.type
_entity_poly.pdbx_seq_one_letter_code
_entity_poly.pdbx_strand_id
1 'polypeptide(L)'
;MTQVQDRQEQQQERQRREQQIERQLRQNWRQIRYSILDQFGQVSTADLDAATNVNDLVARIADKTHHSERYVQNRLQELAGVGAGQGIGIQNLQGIQGQRFGA
;
A
#
# COMPACT_ATOMS: atom_id res chain seq x y z
N MET A 1 11.90 20.97 -27.67
CA MET A 1 10.55 21.22 -27.10
C MET A 1 9.95 19.97 -26.41
N THR A 2 10.72 18.90 -26.15
CA THR A 2 10.19 17.57 -25.75
C THR A 2 10.08 17.33 -24.23
N GLN A 3 10.69 18.17 -23.39
CA GLN A 3 10.82 17.88 -21.95
C GLN A 3 9.60 18.27 -21.09
N VAL A 4 8.70 19.12 -21.61
CA VAL A 4 7.50 19.56 -20.87
C VAL A 4 6.34 18.57 -21.06
N GLN A 5 6.30 17.86 -22.19
CA GLN A 5 5.26 16.87 -22.52
C GLN A 5 5.36 15.65 -21.58
N ASP A 6 6.56 15.12 -21.40
CA ASP A 6 6.83 13.94 -20.56
C ASP A 6 6.45 14.16 -19.08
N ARG A 7 6.67 15.38 -18.56
CA ARG A 7 6.27 15.73 -17.18
C ARG A 7 4.75 15.81 -17.00
N GLN A 8 3.99 16.14 -18.04
CA GLN A 8 2.53 16.16 -17.96
C GLN A 8 1.95 14.74 -18.05
N GLU A 9 2.52 13.89 -18.90
CA GLU A 9 2.12 12.48 -19.01
C GLU A 9 2.40 11.72 -17.71
N GLN A 10 3.57 11.91 -17.10
CA GLN A 10 3.87 11.33 -15.79
C GLN A 10 2.89 11.79 -14.70
N GLN A 11 2.48 13.06 -14.71
CA GLN A 11 1.50 13.57 -13.75
C GLN A 11 0.11 12.95 -13.97
N GLN A 12 -0.33 12.80 -15.22
CA GLN A 12 -1.60 12.13 -15.53
C GLN A 12 -1.58 10.64 -15.20
N GLU A 13 -0.48 9.94 -15.48
CA GLU A 13 -0.32 8.54 -15.12
C GLU A 13 -0.37 8.36 -13.60
N ARG A 14 0.29 9.25 -12.85
CA ARG A 14 0.26 9.25 -11.39
C ARG A 14 -1.17 9.41 -10.86
N GLN A 15 -1.93 10.37 -11.40
CA GLN A 15 -3.34 10.55 -11.03
C GLN A 15 -4.19 9.34 -11.37
N ARG A 16 -4.01 8.74 -12.56
CA ARG A 16 -4.75 7.51 -12.95
C ARG A 16 -4.42 6.35 -12.02
N ARG A 17 -3.16 6.20 -11.64
CA ARG A 17 -2.70 5.15 -10.73
C ARG A 17 -3.28 5.35 -9.33
N GLU A 18 -3.27 6.57 -8.81
CA GLU A 18 -3.89 6.92 -7.53
C GLU A 18 -5.39 6.60 -7.51
N GLN A 19 -6.12 6.92 -8.58
CA GLN A 19 -7.54 6.56 -8.68
C GLN A 19 -7.77 5.04 -8.74
N GLN A 20 -6.87 4.29 -9.38
CA GLN A 20 -6.98 2.82 -9.42
C GLN A 20 -6.75 2.23 -8.02
N ILE A 21 -5.73 2.72 -7.31
CA ILE A 21 -5.44 2.35 -5.93
C ILE A 21 -6.64 2.68 -5.04
N GLU A 22 -7.20 3.88 -5.18
CA GLU A 22 -8.38 4.29 -4.42
C GLU A 22 -9.56 3.36 -4.63
N ARG A 23 -9.84 2.98 -5.88
CA ARG A 23 -10.93 2.03 -6.18
C ARG A 23 -10.69 0.68 -5.50
N GLN A 24 -9.48 0.13 -5.58
CA GLN A 24 -9.17 -1.16 -4.96
C GLN A 24 -9.17 -1.08 -3.42
N LEU A 25 -8.66 0.02 -2.87
CA LEU A 25 -8.74 0.33 -1.43
C LEU A 25 -10.18 0.38 -0.97
N ARG A 26 -11.06 1.11 -1.67
CA ARG A 26 -12.47 1.22 -1.30
C ARG A 26 -13.21 -0.12 -1.41
N GLN A 27 -12.92 -0.91 -2.46
CA GLN A 27 -13.53 -2.23 -2.64
C GLN A 27 -13.17 -3.20 -1.51
N ASN A 28 -11.91 -3.21 -1.10
CA ASN A 28 -11.40 -4.11 -0.06
C ASN A 28 -11.13 -3.41 1.27
N TRP A 29 -11.78 -2.26 1.51
CA TRP A 29 -11.42 -1.34 2.59
C TRP A 29 -11.41 -2.01 3.95
N ARG A 30 -12.42 -2.84 4.24
CA ARG A 30 -12.50 -3.56 5.51
C ARG A 30 -11.26 -4.42 5.76
N GLN A 31 -10.80 -5.17 4.75
CA GLN A 31 -9.65 -6.06 4.88
C GLN A 31 -8.34 -5.26 4.97
N ILE A 32 -8.16 -4.31 4.04
CA ILE A 32 -6.95 -3.47 3.99
C ILE A 32 -6.82 -2.64 5.25
N ARG A 33 -7.91 -2.11 5.81
CA ARG A 33 -7.91 -1.36 7.08
C ARG A 33 -7.32 -2.19 8.21
N TYR A 34 -7.70 -3.46 8.34
CA TYR A 34 -7.10 -4.33 9.37
C TYR A 34 -5.61 -4.54 9.13
N SER A 35 -5.19 -4.76 7.89
CA SER A 35 -3.76 -4.90 7.55
C SER A 35 -2.97 -3.61 7.79
N ILE A 36 -3.58 -2.44 7.58
CA ILE A 36 -2.97 -1.15 7.90
C ILE A 36 -2.81 -1.02 9.42
N LEU A 37 -3.86 -1.30 10.20
CA LEU A 37 -3.78 -1.22 11.66
C LEU A 37 -2.74 -2.18 12.25
N ASP A 38 -2.59 -3.37 11.65
CA ASP A 38 -1.58 -4.35 12.04
C ASP A 38 -0.15 -3.87 11.73
N GLN A 39 0.08 -3.34 10.53
CA GLN A 39 1.41 -2.87 10.11
C GLN A 39 1.80 -1.51 10.71
N PHE A 40 0.82 -0.64 10.90
CA PHE A 40 0.96 0.72 11.38
C PHE A 40 0.24 0.85 12.72
N GLY A 41 0.68 0.10 13.73
CA GLY A 41 0.04 0.05 15.06
C GLY A 41 -0.02 1.36 15.84
N GLN A 42 0.60 2.43 15.36
CA GLN A 42 0.48 3.80 15.91
C GLN A 42 -0.72 4.57 15.35
N VAL A 43 -1.34 4.07 14.27
CA VAL A 43 -2.50 4.69 13.63
C VAL A 43 -3.77 4.08 14.20
N SER A 44 -4.73 4.92 14.58
CA SER A 44 -6.02 4.42 15.06
C SER A 44 -7.04 4.27 13.94
N THR A 45 -8.01 3.40 14.17
CA THR A 45 -9.21 3.21 13.35
C THR A 45 -9.90 4.52 12.97
N ALA A 46 -9.91 5.50 13.87
CA ALA A 46 -10.46 6.84 13.66
C ALA A 46 -9.62 7.69 12.69
N ASP A 47 -8.29 7.61 12.75
CA ASP A 47 -7.40 8.31 11.81
C ASP A 47 -7.60 7.81 10.39
N LEU A 48 -7.80 6.49 10.22
CA LEU A 48 -8.09 5.87 8.93
C LEU A 48 -9.47 6.25 8.40
N ASP A 49 -10.48 6.37 9.27
CA ASP A 49 -11.85 6.71 8.89
C ASP A 49 -11.99 8.19 8.49
N ALA A 50 -11.18 9.06 9.10
CA ALA A 50 -11.12 10.48 8.78
C ALA A 50 -10.52 10.76 7.39
N ALA A 51 -9.79 9.81 6.81
CA ALA A 51 -9.17 9.96 5.50
C ALA A 51 -10.21 9.87 4.37
N THR A 52 -10.39 10.96 3.63
CA THR A 52 -11.39 11.03 2.55
C THR A 52 -10.90 10.45 1.22
N ASN A 53 -9.57 10.40 1.04
CA ASN A 53 -8.89 9.92 -0.18
C ASN A 53 -7.54 9.27 0.18
N VAL A 54 -6.89 8.64 -0.81
CA VAL A 54 -5.62 7.91 -0.61
C VAL A 54 -4.48 8.83 -0.19
N ASN A 55 -4.42 10.06 -0.69
CA ASN A 55 -3.34 10.98 -0.38
C ASN A 55 -3.43 11.45 1.08
N ASP A 56 -4.65 11.73 1.56
CA ASP A 56 -4.94 12.07 2.95
C ASP A 56 -4.64 10.88 3.89
N LEU A 57 -4.98 9.66 3.46
CA LEU A 57 -4.65 8.44 4.17
C LEU A 57 -3.12 8.26 4.31
N VAL A 58 -2.38 8.47 3.23
CA VAL A 58 -0.91 8.41 3.21
C VAL A 58 -0.31 9.43 4.17
N ALA A 59 -0.75 10.68 4.08
CA ALA A 59 -0.25 11.77 4.92
C ALA A 59 -0.51 11.52 6.41
N ARG A 60 -1.71 11.05 6.77
CA ARG A 60 -2.05 10.73 8.17
C ARG A 60 -1.23 9.58 8.73
N ILE A 61 -1.10 8.49 7.97
CA ILE A 61 -0.28 7.36 8.42
C ILE A 61 1.16 7.82 8.58
N ALA A 62 1.72 8.53 7.59
CA ALA A 62 3.08 9.06 7.62
C ALA A 62 3.32 9.96 8.85
N ASP A 63 2.40 10.87 9.15
CA ASP A 63 2.45 11.76 10.32
C ASP A 63 2.44 10.96 11.64
N LYS A 64 1.50 10.04 11.81
CA LYS A 64 1.36 9.24 13.03
C LYS A 64 2.51 8.26 13.25
N THR A 65 2.98 7.63 12.18
CA THR A 65 4.02 6.58 12.25
C THR A 65 5.42 7.10 12.04
N HIS A 66 5.57 8.40 11.77
CA HIS A 66 6.84 9.04 11.40
C HIS A 66 7.53 8.35 10.19
N HIS A 67 6.73 7.79 9.28
CA HIS A 67 7.23 7.20 8.03
C HIS A 67 7.14 8.20 6.89
N SER A 68 7.94 8.00 5.84
CA SER A 68 7.84 8.82 4.64
C SER A 68 6.55 8.48 3.87
N GLU A 69 5.88 9.49 3.32
CA GLU A 69 4.67 9.32 2.49
C GLU A 69 4.90 8.33 1.35
N ARG A 70 6.09 8.36 0.74
CA ARG A 70 6.49 7.42 -0.33
C ARG A 70 6.48 5.96 0.14
N TYR A 71 6.95 5.69 1.36
CA TYR A 71 6.96 4.35 1.94
C TYR A 71 5.52 3.86 2.17
N VAL A 72 4.69 4.71 2.78
CA VAL A 72 3.28 4.41 3.05
C VAL A 72 2.52 4.18 1.74
N GLN A 73 2.71 5.03 0.73
CA GLN A 73 2.06 4.90 -0.58
C GLN A 73 2.42 3.57 -1.25
N ASN A 74 3.70 3.17 -1.23
CA ASN A 74 4.12 1.88 -1.76
C ASN A 74 3.45 0.74 -0.98
N ARG A 75 3.36 0.85 0.34
CA ARG A 75 2.74 -0.18 1.17
C ARG A 75 1.24 -0.34 0.93
N LEU A 76 0.53 0.78 0.76
CA LEU A 76 -0.88 0.78 0.40
C LEU A 76 -1.12 0.18 -0.99
N GLN A 77 -0.20 0.39 -1.95
CA GLN A 77 -0.25 -0.25 -3.26
C GLN A 77 -0.09 -1.77 -3.16
N GLU A 78 0.86 -2.25 -2.36
CA GLU A 78 1.03 -3.67 -2.08
C GLU A 78 -0.22 -4.28 -1.44
N LEU A 79 -0.81 -3.59 -0.45
CA LEU A 79 -2.03 -4.02 0.24
C LEU A 79 -3.26 -4.02 -0.67
N ALA A 80 -3.37 -3.05 -1.58
CA ALA A 80 -4.46 -2.98 -2.54
C ALA A 80 -4.34 -4.04 -3.65
N GLY A 81 -3.14 -4.59 -3.87
CA GLY A 81 -2.85 -5.49 -4.99
C GLY A 81 -2.48 -4.76 -6.29
N VAL A 82 -2.39 -3.42 -6.27
CA VAL A 82 -1.88 -2.60 -7.40
C VAL A 82 -0.36 -2.64 -7.41
N GLY A 83 0.22 -3.75 -7.84
CA GLY A 83 1.68 -3.91 -7.96
C GLY A 83 2.28 -5.04 -7.11
N ALA A 84 1.44 -5.80 -6.39
CA ALA A 84 1.86 -7.05 -5.76
C ALA A 84 1.97 -8.17 -6.81
N GLY A 85 2.97 -8.08 -7.69
CA GLY A 85 3.58 -9.27 -8.32
C GLY A 85 4.38 -10.11 -7.32
N GLN A 86 4.49 -9.64 -6.07
CA GLN A 86 5.02 -10.37 -4.94
C GLN A 86 4.18 -9.93 -3.75
N GLY A 87 3.34 -10.84 -3.28
CA GLY A 87 2.63 -10.66 -2.04
C GLY A 87 3.61 -10.26 -0.94
N ILE A 88 3.14 -9.37 -0.08
CA ILE A 88 3.61 -9.25 1.30
C ILE A 88 4.04 -10.63 1.76
N GLY A 89 5.33 -10.76 2.03
CA GLY A 89 5.98 -11.98 2.48
C GLY A 89 5.43 -12.46 3.81
N ILE A 90 4.25 -13.09 3.77
CA ILE A 90 3.94 -14.26 4.55
C ILE A 90 4.47 -15.47 3.76
N GLN A 91 5.78 -15.44 3.46
CA GLN A 91 6.57 -16.55 2.92
C GLN A 91 7.85 -16.73 3.74
N ASN A 92 7.84 -16.30 5.00
CA ASN A 92 8.88 -16.62 5.98
C ASN A 92 8.31 -17.29 7.24
N LEU A 93 7.14 -17.95 7.14
CA LEU A 93 6.65 -18.86 8.19
C LEU A 93 6.01 -20.12 7.62
N GLN A 94 6.59 -20.70 6.55
CA GLN A 94 6.34 -22.09 6.16
C GLN A 94 7.48 -22.63 5.28
N GLY A 95 8.70 -22.48 5.79
CA GLY A 95 9.93 -23.03 5.21
C GLY A 95 10.57 -24.08 6.10
N ILE A 96 9.78 -25.00 6.66
CA ILE A 96 10.29 -26.26 7.24
C ILE A 96 9.21 -27.35 7.10
N GLN A 97 8.91 -27.71 5.86
CA GLN A 97 8.30 -29.01 5.56
C GLN A 97 8.78 -29.45 4.18
N GLY A 98 9.71 -30.40 4.17
CA GLY A 98 10.06 -31.17 2.97
C GLY A 98 11.55 -31.26 2.67
N GLN A 99 12.21 -32.27 3.26
CA GLN A 99 13.38 -33.03 2.76
C GLN A 99 13.65 -34.10 3.84
N ARG A 100 13.11 -35.33 3.79
CA ARG A 100 13.29 -36.39 2.76
C ARG A 100 14.74 -36.51 2.25
N PHE A 101 15.59 -37.04 3.13
CA PHE A 101 16.72 -37.93 2.86
C PHE A 101 16.72 -38.90 4.06
N GLY A 102 16.61 -40.22 3.97
CA GLY A 102 17.36 -41.16 3.15
C GLY A 102 18.26 -41.98 4.08
N ALA A 103 17.73 -43.07 4.66
CA ALA A 103 18.43 -44.24 5.18
C ALA A 103 17.40 -45.33 5.50
#